data_AF-A0A952XWT4-F1
#
_entry.id   AF-A0A952XWT4-F1
#
_cell.length_a   1.000
_cell.length_b   1.000
_cell.length_c   1.000
_cell.angle_alpha   90.00
_cell.angle_beta   90.00
_cell.angle_gamma   90.00
#
_symmetry.space_group_name_H-M   'P 1'
#
loop_
_entity.id
_entity.type
_entity.pdbx_description
1 polymer ?
#
loop_
_entity_poly.entity_id
_entity_poly.type
_entity_poly.pdbx_seq_one_letter_code
_entity_poly.pdbx_strand_id
1 'polypeptide(L)'
;MTEARPTRTRLVDVELDESIGRSTPDVEHERAVAIFDLIEENSFHPVGDEGGPYRLRLSIVDSRLIFSITREDGAQVVTHILSLTPFRRIVKDYYMICESYYEAIRSSTPSK
;
A
#
# COMPACT_ATOMS: atom_id res chain seq x y z
N MET A 1 32.98 6.48 -1.07
CA MET A 1 31.53 6.30 -1.31
C MET A 1 31.30 4.80 -1.42
N THR A 2 30.89 4.17 -0.33
CA THR A 2 30.58 2.73 -0.32
C THR A 2 29.17 2.59 -0.86
N GLU A 3 29.02 2.10 -2.08
CA GLU A 3 27.71 1.65 -2.59
C GLU A 3 27.22 0.54 -1.65
N ALA A 4 26.22 0.87 -0.82
CA ALA A 4 25.53 -0.12 -0.02
C ALA A 4 24.86 -1.10 -0.98
N ARG A 5 25.22 -2.39 -0.91
CA ARG A 5 24.48 -3.43 -1.64
C ARG A 5 22.99 -3.28 -1.31
N PRO A 6 22.09 -3.29 -2.29
CA PRO A 6 20.66 -3.17 -2.01
C PRO A 6 20.24 -4.28 -1.05
N THR A 7 19.66 -3.86 0.08
CA THR A 7 19.16 -4.75 1.12
C THR A 7 18.10 -5.67 0.50
N ARG A 8 18.28 -7.00 0.65
CA ARG A 8 17.32 -7.98 0.11
C ARG A 8 16.00 -7.99 0.86
N THR A 9 15.96 -7.45 2.07
CA THR A 9 14.77 -7.37 2.93
C THR A 9 13.93 -6.12 2.61
N ARG A 10 13.36 -6.07 1.42
CA ARG A 10 12.48 -4.99 0.96
C ARG A 10 11.46 -5.46 -0.07
N LEU A 11 10.40 -4.69 -0.21
CA LEU A 11 9.50 -4.70 -1.35
C LEU A 11 10.18 -3.99 -2.52
N VAL A 12 10.15 -4.62 -3.70
CA VAL A 12 10.58 -4.04 -4.99
C VAL A 12 9.41 -3.81 -5.94
N ASP A 13 8.24 -4.33 -5.59
CA ASP A 13 7.02 -4.14 -6.37
C ASP A 13 5.79 -4.26 -5.47
N VAL A 14 4.78 -3.44 -5.76
CA VAL A 14 3.48 -3.45 -5.09
C VAL A 14 2.39 -3.32 -6.14
N GLU A 15 1.62 -4.39 -6.32
CA GLU A 15 0.50 -4.44 -7.26
C GLU A 15 -0.82 -4.40 -6.49
N LEU A 16 -1.75 -3.55 -6.95
CA LEU A 16 -3.14 -3.58 -6.50
C LEU A 16 -4.00 -4.27 -7.55
N ASP A 17 -4.69 -5.32 -7.14
CA ASP A 17 -5.67 -6.01 -7.97
C ASP A 17 -6.89 -5.13 -8.25
N GLU A 18 -7.58 -5.38 -9.37
CA GLU A 18 -8.76 -4.61 -9.77
C GLU A 18 -9.90 -4.65 -8.73
N SER A 19 -9.93 -5.68 -7.87
CA SER A 19 -10.86 -5.78 -6.73
C SER A 19 -10.73 -4.64 -5.71
N ILE A 20 -9.60 -3.94 -5.65
CA ILE A 20 -9.41 -2.76 -4.80
C ILE A 20 -10.13 -1.53 -5.37
N GLY A 21 -10.61 -1.62 -6.60
CA GLY A 21 -11.37 -0.57 -7.27
C GLY A 21 -10.46 0.43 -7.99
N ARG A 22 -10.99 0.91 -9.12
CA ARG A 22 -10.42 2.03 -9.88
C ARG A 22 -10.99 3.33 -9.34
N SER A 23 -10.13 4.32 -9.21
CA SER A 23 -10.52 5.63 -8.70
C SER A 23 -10.37 6.72 -9.78
N THR A 24 -10.66 7.96 -9.42
CA THR A 24 -10.42 9.12 -10.29
C THR A 24 -8.93 9.24 -10.63
N PRO A 25 -8.57 9.94 -11.72
CA PRO A 25 -7.17 10.15 -12.09
C PRO A 25 -6.30 10.71 -10.96
N ASP A 26 -6.84 11.62 -10.15
CA ASP A 26 -6.15 12.21 -9.00
C ASP A 26 -5.80 11.15 -7.95
N VAL A 27 -6.72 10.23 -7.65
CA VAL A 27 -6.49 9.17 -6.67
C VAL A 27 -5.53 8.11 -7.21
N GLU A 28 -5.55 7.80 -8.51
CA GLU A 28 -4.54 6.91 -9.11
C GLU A 28 -3.16 7.56 -9.10
N HIS A 29 -3.07 8.88 -9.26
CA HIS A 29 -1.81 9.61 -9.11
C HIS A 29 -1.30 9.57 -7.66
N GLU A 30 -2.14 9.88 -6.68
CA GLU A 30 -1.79 9.76 -5.25
C GLU A 30 -1.35 8.34 -4.89
N ARG A 31 -2.05 7.33 -5.43
CA ARG A 31 -1.70 5.91 -5.25
C ARG A 31 -0.33 5.58 -5.84
N ALA A 32 -0.03 6.05 -7.05
CA ALA A 32 1.26 5.82 -7.68
C ALA A 32 2.41 6.45 -6.89
N VAL A 33 2.21 7.67 -6.37
CA VAL A 33 3.17 8.35 -5.49
C VAL A 33 3.37 7.55 -4.20
N ALA A 34 2.28 7.13 -3.54
CA ALA A 34 2.37 6.35 -2.30
C ALA A 34 3.07 5.00 -2.49
N ILE A 35 2.84 4.31 -3.62
CA ILE A 35 3.54 3.06 -3.95
C ILE A 35 5.02 3.32 -4.21
N PHE A 36 5.36 4.38 -4.94
CA PHE A 36 6.74 4.75 -5.21
C PHE A 36 7.50 5.02 -3.92
N ASP A 37 6.95 5.87 -3.05
CA ASP A 37 7.55 6.20 -1.75
C ASP A 37 7.71 4.95 -0.87
N LEU A 38 6.69 4.09 -0.84
CA LEU A 38 6.75 2.82 -0.13
C LEU A 38 7.87 1.93 -0.68
N ILE A 39 8.01 1.78 -1.99
CA ILE A 39 9.06 0.95 -2.59
C ILE A 39 10.44 1.52 -2.26
N GLU A 40 10.64 2.84 -2.33
CA GLU A 40 11.95 3.47 -2.09
C GLU A 40 12.43 3.32 -0.63
N GLU A 41 11.55 3.50 0.36
CA GLU A 41 11.96 3.62 1.77
C GLU A 41 11.57 2.44 2.68
N ASN A 42 10.94 1.38 2.16
CA ASN A 42 10.51 0.26 3.01
C ASN A 42 11.65 -0.63 3.52
N SER A 43 11.36 -1.28 4.64
CA SER A 43 12.01 -2.51 5.09
C SER A 43 10.94 -3.59 5.22
N PHE A 44 11.17 -4.75 4.61
CA PHE A 44 10.18 -5.82 4.55
C PHE A 44 10.82 -7.19 4.76
N HIS A 45 10.35 -7.90 5.78
CA HIS A 45 10.90 -9.18 6.19
C HIS A 45 9.78 -10.10 6.72
N PRO A 46 9.23 -11.00 5.88
CA PRO A 46 8.32 -12.03 6.31
C PRO A 46 8.96 -12.91 7.39
N VAL A 47 8.24 -13.13 8.50
CA VAL A 47 8.75 -13.96 9.60
C VAL A 47 8.96 -15.38 9.10
N GLY A 48 10.18 -15.89 9.27
CA GLY A 48 10.55 -17.26 8.86
C GLY A 48 11.08 -17.37 7.43
N ASP A 49 11.27 -16.25 6.71
CA ASP A 49 11.96 -16.23 5.42
C ASP A 49 13.21 -15.34 5.49
N GLU A 50 14.38 -15.89 5.14
CA GLU A 50 15.64 -15.13 5.09
C GLU A 50 15.96 -14.59 3.67
N GLY A 51 15.02 -14.72 2.74
CA GLY A 51 15.19 -14.36 1.33
C GLY A 51 14.81 -12.91 1.01
N GLY A 52 14.58 -12.69 -0.29
CA GLY A 52 14.19 -11.42 -0.90
C GLY A 52 15.10 -11.01 -2.08
N PRO A 53 14.74 -9.95 -2.82
CA PRO A 53 13.63 -9.03 -2.59
C PRO A 53 12.24 -9.60 -2.88
N TYR A 54 11.21 -8.89 -2.40
CA TYR A 54 9.82 -9.34 -2.40
C TYR A 54 8.93 -8.48 -3.31
N ARG A 55 7.92 -9.11 -3.90
CA ARG A 55 6.77 -8.44 -4.51
C ARG A 55 5.55 -8.64 -3.62
N LEU A 56 4.74 -7.61 -3.47
CA LEU A 56 3.48 -7.64 -2.74
C LEU A 56 2.32 -7.42 -3.72
N ARG A 57 1.36 -8.33 -3.72
CA ARG A 57 0.08 -8.14 -4.41
C ARG A 57 -1.05 -8.05 -3.41
N LEU A 58 -1.82 -6.97 -3.48
CA LEU A 58 -2.99 -6.73 -2.63
C LEU A 58 -4.27 -6.96 -3.43
N SER A 59 -5.25 -7.64 -2.81
CA SER A 59 -6.58 -7.84 -3.39
C SER A 59 -7.66 -7.92 -2.32
N ILE A 60 -8.93 -7.70 -2.70
CA ILE A 60 -10.07 -7.82 -1.79
C ILE A 60 -10.97 -8.98 -2.24
N VAL A 61 -11.22 -9.91 -1.33
CA VAL A 61 -12.16 -11.02 -1.52
C VAL A 61 -13.06 -11.13 -0.29
N ASP A 62 -14.38 -11.08 -0.46
CA ASP A 62 -15.36 -11.21 0.63
C ASP A 62 -15.09 -10.31 1.86
N SER A 63 -14.80 -9.03 1.63
CA SER A 63 -14.37 -8.07 2.68
C SER A 63 -13.09 -8.48 3.44
N ARG A 64 -12.20 -9.24 2.81
CA ARG A 64 -10.88 -9.59 3.33
C ARG A 64 -9.80 -9.05 2.40
N LEU A 65 -8.81 -8.38 2.99
CA LEU A 65 -7.61 -7.94 2.29
C LEU A 65 -6.62 -9.11 2.25
N ILE A 66 -6.27 -9.52 1.04
CA ILE A 66 -5.31 -10.58 0.77
C ILE A 66 -3.97 -9.94 0.43
N PHE A 67 -2.94 -10.33 1.17
CA PHE A 67 -1.55 -9.98 0.90
C PHE A 67 -0.89 -11.22 0.33
N SER A 68 -0.61 -11.23 -0.97
CA SER A 68 0.21 -12.27 -1.58
C SER A 68 1.64 -11.79 -1.69
N ILE A 69 2.57 -12.49 -1.04
CA ILE A 69 3.99 -12.16 -1.05
C ILE A 69 4.73 -13.21 -1.87
N THR A 70 5.44 -12.75 -2.90
CA THR A 70 6.32 -13.56 -3.73
C THR A 70 7.73 -13.02 -3.71
N ARG A 71 8.70 -13.83 -4.13
CA ARG A 71 10.04 -13.37 -4.47
C ARG A 71 10.05 -12.76 -5.87
N GLU A 72 11.17 -12.13 -6.22
CA GLU A 72 11.40 -11.55 -7.56
C GLU A 72 11.31 -12.58 -8.70
N ASP A 73 11.70 -13.83 -8.43
CA ASP A 73 11.57 -14.96 -9.36
C ASP A 73 10.15 -15.52 -9.48
N GLY A 74 9.19 -14.96 -8.73
CA GLY A 74 7.80 -15.40 -8.68
C GLY A 74 7.52 -16.54 -7.69
N ALA A 75 8.52 -17.03 -6.95
CA ALA A 75 8.30 -18.05 -5.94
C ALA A 75 7.40 -17.52 -4.81
N GLN A 76 6.33 -18.25 -4.48
CA GLN A 76 5.43 -17.88 -3.39
C GLN A 76 6.17 -17.98 -2.05
N VAL A 77 6.03 -16.95 -1.21
CA VAL A 77 6.57 -16.94 0.16
C VAL A 77 5.44 -17.23 1.14
N VAL A 78 4.43 -16.37 1.17
CA VAL A 78 3.30 -16.48 2.10
C VAL A 78 2.09 -15.70 1.59
N THR A 79 0.91 -16.08 2.05
CA THR A 79 -0.32 -15.31 1.85
C THR A 79 -0.94 -14.98 3.20
N HIS A 80 -1.14 -13.70 3.49
CA HIS A 80 -1.88 -13.25 4.66
C HIS A 80 -3.29 -12.81 4.29
N ILE A 81 -4.27 -13.18 5.11
CA ILE A 81 -5.67 -12.84 4.91
C ILE A 81 -6.14 -12.03 6.13
N LEU A 82 -6.48 -10.77 5.91
CA LEU A 82 -6.94 -9.86 6.95
C LEU A 82 -8.41 -9.52 6.74
N SER A 83 -9.27 -9.82 7.73
CA SER A 83 -10.66 -9.36 7.69
C SER A 83 -10.70 -7.84 7.84
N LEU A 84 -11.37 -7.14 6.91
CA LEU A 84 -11.57 -5.69 6.99
C LEU A 84 -12.77 -5.31 7.87
N THR A 85 -13.58 -6.30 8.28
CA THR A 85 -14.79 -6.06 9.08
C THR A 85 -14.50 -5.30 10.39
N PRO A 86 -13.49 -5.65 11.20
CA PRO A 86 -13.15 -4.90 12.42
C PRO A 86 -12.66 -3.47 12.14
N PHE A 87 -12.12 -3.22 10.95
CA PHE A 87 -11.53 -1.93 10.58
C PHE A 87 -12.54 -0.95 9.99
N ARG A 88 -13.77 -1.39 9.67
CA ARG A 88 -14.80 -0.56 9.02
C ARG A 88 -15.01 0.80 9.71
N ARG A 89 -15.08 0.81 11.05
CA ARG A 89 -15.25 2.06 11.81
C ARG A 89 -14.04 2.98 11.67
N ILE A 90 -12.83 2.44 11.86
CA ILE A 90 -11.57 3.20 11.78
C ILE A 90 -11.39 3.79 10.39
N VAL A 91 -11.64 3.00 9.34
CA VAL A 91 -11.56 3.46 7.94
C VAL A 91 -12.56 4.59 7.69
N LYS A 92 -13.80 4.46 8.17
CA LYS A 92 -14.81 5.52 8.05
C LYS A 92 -14.37 6.80 8.76
N ASP A 93 -13.85 6.68 9.98
CA ASP A 93 -13.40 7.84 10.77
C ASP A 93 -12.23 8.55 10.07
N TYR A 94 -11.29 7.78 9.48
CA TYR A 94 -10.20 8.33 8.68
C TYR A 94 -10.71 9.12 7.46
N TYR A 95 -11.64 8.55 6.68
CA TYR A 95 -12.23 9.25 5.54
C TYR A 95 -12.89 10.57 5.94
N MET A 96 -13.65 10.58 7.05
CA MET A 96 -14.30 11.79 7.54
C MET A 96 -13.29 12.89 7.94
N ILE A 97 -12.16 12.51 8.53
CA ILE A 97 -11.08 13.44 8.87
C ILE A 97 -10.42 14.00 7.60
N CYS A 98 -10.14 13.15 6.61
CA CYS A 98 -9.58 13.58 5.34
C CYS A 98 -10.53 14.53 4.59
N GLU A 99 -11.81 14.19 4.48
CA GLU A 99 -12.82 15.06 3.85
C GLU A 99 -12.90 16.41 4.55
N SER A 100 -12.98 16.43 5.88
CA SER A 100 -12.98 17.67 6.68
C SER A 100 -11.73 18.51 6.44
N TYR A 101 -10.55 17.89 6.33
CA TYR A 101 -9.30 18.57 5.99
C TYR A 101 -9.32 19.17 4.58
N TYR A 102 -9.76 18.42 3.56
CA TYR A 102 -9.88 18.92 2.20
C TYR A 102 -10.89 20.06 2.09
N GLU A 103 -12.05 19.95 2.76
CA GLU A 103 -13.06 21.01 2.83
C GLU A 103 -12.53 22.26 3.52
N ALA A 104 -11.80 22.10 4.63
CA ALA A 104 -11.18 23.22 5.35
C ALA A 104 -10.13 23.94 4.48
N ILE A 105 -9.28 23.22 3.74
CA ILE A 105 -8.29 23.83 2.85
C ILE A 105 -8.95 24.55 1.66
N ARG A 106 -9.93 23.91 1.00
CA ARG A 106 -10.65 24.56 -0.11
C ARG A 106 -11.40 25.81 0.35
N SER A 107 -12.07 25.75 1.50
CA SER A 107 -12.83 26.89 2.04
C SER A 107 -11.94 27.99 2.62
N SER A 108 -10.71 27.68 3.01
CA SER A 108 -9.72 28.65 3.51
C SER A 108 -8.83 29.25 2.43
N THR A 109 -9.03 28.92 1.15
CA THR A 109 -8.33 29.64 0.06
C THR A 109 -8.83 31.10 0.06
N PRO A 110 -8.03 32.10 0.45
CA PRO A 110 -8.48 33.47 0.43
C PRO A 110 -8.58 33.89 -1.04
N SER A 111 -9.73 34.42 -1.44
CA SER A 111 -9.80 35.24 -2.65
C SER A 111 -8.79 36.39 -2.49
N LYS A 112 -7.69 36.36 -3.23
CA LYS A 112 -6.85 37.52 -3.51
C LYS A 112 -6.43 37.51 -4.96
#